data_AF-A0A354I3J3-F1
#
_entry.id   AF-A0A354I3J3-F1
#
_cell.length_a   1.000
_cell.length_b   1.000
_cell.length_c   1.000
_cell.angle_alpha   90.00
_cell.angle_beta   90.00
_cell.angle_gamma   90.00
#
_symmetry.space_group_name_H-M   'P 1'
#
loop_
_entity.id
_entity.type
_entity.pdbx_description
1 polymer ?
#
loop_
_entity_poly.entity_id
_entity_poly.type
_entity_poly.pdbx_seq_one_letter_code
_entity_poly.pdbx_strand_id
1 'polypeptide(L)'
;MKGKIKVIIITMVVLLIGTGALLWKFNDMSKKIAEQEQENLKEERDLLEEQNGKAIDEVKEVDIIPLYLSGDRKNVVTTEFSSVKEIYSAEKSADVEENLTTIKKNKSFSLDNALWAYNPYGTNRNAMYVYFKTNGRSYCRYTVSVKDSKIPDFTRTAISNASGNLTKEHEYQIIGLVAGETNYITIRVYNSNDELSATRTFSVNIPKSRAGAAGTLKNVKGRSKTTISNGLYV
;
A
#
# COMPACT_ATOMS: atom_id res chain seq x y z
N MET A 1 -27.11 -48.95 -35.00
CA MET A 1 -26.46 -48.77 -33.67
C MET A 1 -24.95 -48.51 -33.74
N LYS A 2 -24.16 -49.24 -34.54
CA LYS A 2 -22.68 -49.14 -34.53
C LYS A 2 -22.08 -47.75 -34.85
N GLY A 3 -22.70 -46.98 -35.75
CA GLY A 3 -22.22 -45.62 -36.09
C GLY A 3 -22.41 -44.59 -34.96
N LYS A 4 -23.54 -44.65 -34.26
CA LYS A 4 -23.82 -43.75 -33.11
C LYS A 4 -22.87 -44.02 -31.92
N ILE A 5 -22.51 -45.29 -31.69
CA ILE A 5 -21.56 -45.68 -30.64
C ILE A 5 -20.15 -45.15 -30.92
N LYS A 6 -19.66 -45.22 -32.17
CA LYS A 6 -18.36 -44.64 -32.54
C LYS A 6 -18.29 -43.13 -32.32
N VAL A 7 -19.35 -42.41 -32.67
CA VAL A 7 -19.43 -40.95 -32.44
C VAL A 7 -19.39 -40.63 -30.95
N ILE A 8 -20.14 -41.36 -30.12
CA ILE A 8 -20.15 -41.16 -28.65
C ILE A 8 -18.76 -41.38 -28.04
N ILE A 9 -18.03 -42.42 -28.48
CA ILE A 9 -16.68 -42.71 -27.97
C ILE A 9 -15.69 -41.61 -28.36
N ILE A 10 -15.72 -41.15 -29.62
CA ILE A 10 -14.84 -40.05 -30.07
C ILE A 10 -15.14 -38.77 -29.28
N THR A 11 -16.41 -38.43 -29.08
CA THR A 11 -16.79 -37.26 -28.28
C THR A 11 -16.30 -37.38 -26.84
N MET A 12 -16.43 -38.55 -26.20
CA MET A 12 -15.91 -38.76 -24.83
C MET A 12 -14.38 -38.60 -24.74
N VAL A 13 -13.63 -39.13 -25.71
CA VAL A 13 -12.17 -39.00 -25.72
C VAL A 13 -11.75 -37.54 -25.90
N VAL A 14 -12.40 -36.80 -26.80
CA VAL A 14 -12.14 -35.36 -26.99
C VAL A 14 -12.48 -34.58 -25.73
N LEU A 15 -13.58 -34.94 -25.04
CA LEU A 15 -13.97 -34.30 -23.78
C LEU A 15 -12.97 -34.57 -22.66
N LEU A 16 -12.45 -35.79 -22.55
CA LEU A 16 -11.41 -36.17 -21.56
C LEU A 16 -10.08 -35.46 -21.81
N ILE A 17 -9.66 -35.32 -23.07
CA ILE A 17 -8.45 -34.56 -23.42
C ILE A 17 -8.66 -33.07 -23.10
N GLY A 18 -9.84 -32.53 -23.44
CA GLY A 18 -10.21 -31.15 -23.14
C GLY A 18 -10.23 -30.84 -21.64
N THR A 19 -10.82 -31.71 -20.82
CA THR A 19 -10.83 -31.55 -19.35
C THR A 19 -9.44 -31.71 -18.76
N GLY A 20 -8.62 -32.64 -19.26
CA GLY A 20 -7.23 -32.78 -18.84
C GLY A 20 -6.39 -31.52 -19.10
N ALA A 21 -6.51 -30.93 -20.30
CA ALA A 21 -5.84 -29.69 -20.64
C ALA A 21 -6.33 -28.49 -19.79
N LEU A 22 -7.63 -28.46 -19.49
CA LEU A 22 -8.23 -27.44 -18.62
C LEU A 22 -7.70 -27.55 -17.18
N LEU A 23 -7.67 -28.75 -16.60
CA LEU A 23 -7.15 -29.00 -15.25
C LEU A 23 -5.67 -28.68 -15.14
N TRP A 24 -4.87 -29.04 -16.16
CA TRP A 24 -3.46 -28.70 -16.18
C TRP A 24 -3.22 -27.19 -16.22
N LYS A 25 -3.98 -26.44 -17.03
CA LYS A 25 -3.94 -24.98 -17.05
C LYS A 25 -4.34 -24.37 -15.70
N PHE A 26 -5.38 -24.89 -15.04
CA PHE A 26 -5.75 -24.42 -13.71
C PHE A 26 -4.63 -24.65 -12.68
N ASN A 27 -3.96 -25.80 -12.72
CA ASN A 27 -2.85 -26.08 -11.81
C ASN A 27 -1.65 -25.15 -12.04
N ASP A 28 -1.28 -24.88 -13.30
CA ASP A 28 -0.21 -23.94 -13.64
C ASP A 28 -0.54 -22.50 -13.19
N MET A 29 -1.78 -22.05 -13.40
CA MET A 29 -2.25 -20.75 -12.90
C MET A 29 -2.19 -20.66 -11.37
N SER A 30 -2.66 -21.70 -10.65
CA SER A 30 -2.61 -21.74 -9.19
C SER A 30 -1.18 -21.66 -8.66
N LYS A 31 -0.22 -22.33 -9.30
CA LYS A 31 1.20 -22.28 -8.91
C LYS A 31 1.78 -20.87 -9.08
N LYS A 32 1.50 -20.22 -10.22
CA LYS A 32 1.92 -18.84 -10.49
C LYS A 32 1.33 -17.84 -9.49
N ILE A 33 0.06 -17.99 -9.14
CA ILE A 33 -0.59 -17.15 -8.11
C ILE A 33 0.12 -17.31 -6.77
N ALA A 34 0.42 -18.54 -6.35
CA ALA A 34 1.10 -18.79 -5.08
C ALA A 34 2.54 -18.24 -5.05
N GLU A 35 3.27 -18.35 -6.17
CA GLU A 35 4.61 -17.76 -6.31
C GLU A 35 4.54 -16.22 -6.22
N GLN A 36 3.61 -15.59 -6.93
CA GLN A 36 3.37 -14.14 -6.88
C GLN A 36 3.00 -13.67 -5.47
N GLU A 37 2.15 -14.41 -4.76
CA GLU A 37 1.78 -14.11 -3.38
C GLU A 37 2.99 -14.20 -2.44
N GLN A 38 3.87 -15.19 -2.62
CA GLN A 38 5.11 -15.29 -1.85
C GLN A 38 6.09 -14.15 -2.14
N GLU A 39 6.23 -13.72 -3.39
CA GLU A 39 7.08 -12.58 -3.75
C GLU A 39 6.53 -11.27 -3.15
N ASN A 40 5.22 -11.04 -3.27
CA ASN A 40 4.55 -9.90 -2.64
C ASN A 40 4.73 -9.90 -1.12
N LEU A 41 4.51 -11.05 -0.48
CA LEU A 41 4.75 -11.20 0.95
C LEU A 41 6.21 -10.96 1.32
N LYS A 42 7.17 -11.31 0.46
CA LYS A 42 8.59 -11.07 0.68
C LYS A 42 8.93 -9.58 0.66
N GLU A 43 8.33 -8.81 -0.24
CA GLU A 43 8.51 -7.35 -0.30
C GLU A 43 7.88 -6.63 0.90
N GLU A 44 6.80 -7.17 1.46
CA GLU A 44 6.09 -6.58 2.61
C GLU A 44 6.66 -6.95 3.99
N ARG A 45 7.82 -7.61 4.05
CA ARG A 45 8.44 -8.03 5.32
C ARG A 45 9.17 -6.86 5.96
N ASP A 46 8.91 -6.63 7.25
CA ASP A 46 9.56 -5.54 8.00
C ASP A 46 11.03 -5.83 8.34
N LEU A 47 11.44 -7.09 8.25
CA LEU A 47 12.79 -7.55 8.49
C LEU A 47 13.28 -8.30 7.27
N LEU A 48 13.72 -7.55 6.26
CA LEU A 48 14.53 -8.10 5.19
C LEU A 48 15.92 -8.41 5.77
N GLU A 49 16.31 -9.69 5.78
CA GLU A 49 17.67 -10.09 6.24
C GLU A 49 18.76 -9.41 5.41
N GLU A 50 18.45 -8.98 4.18
CA GLU A 50 19.34 -8.27 3.27
C GLU A 50 18.54 -7.24 2.45
N GLN A 51 18.53 -5.96 2.87
CA GLN A 51 18.06 -4.86 2.04
C GLN A 51 19.27 -4.12 1.48
N ASN A 52 19.69 -4.48 0.26
CA ASN A 52 20.79 -3.82 -0.43
C ASN A 52 20.26 -2.58 -1.16
N GLY A 53 20.47 -1.40 -0.58
CA GLY A 53 19.99 -0.12 -1.13
C GLY A 53 18.59 0.26 -0.64
N LYS A 54 18.19 1.51 -0.91
CA LYS A 54 16.86 2.05 -0.56
C LYS A 54 16.03 2.29 -1.80
N ALA A 55 14.72 2.14 -1.69
CA ALA A 55 13.77 2.53 -2.73
C ALA A 55 13.89 4.02 -3.10
N ILE A 56 14.33 4.88 -2.17
CA ILE A 56 14.57 6.30 -2.45
C ILE A 56 15.85 6.53 -3.28
N ASP A 57 16.84 5.63 -3.24
CA ASP A 57 18.12 5.82 -3.95
C ASP A 57 17.94 5.73 -5.48
N GLU A 58 16.88 5.05 -5.93
CA GLU A 58 16.55 4.88 -7.35
C GLU A 58 15.70 6.03 -7.92
N VAL A 59 15.21 6.95 -7.08
CA VAL A 59 14.31 8.03 -7.48
C VAL A 59 15.10 9.32 -7.69
N LYS A 60 14.95 9.93 -8.86
CA LYS A 60 15.54 11.25 -9.13
C LYS A 60 14.81 12.32 -8.33
N GLU A 61 15.55 13.23 -7.72
CA GLU A 61 14.99 14.27 -6.85
C GLU A 61 13.94 15.17 -7.53
N VAL A 62 14.11 15.41 -8.84
CA VAL A 62 13.16 16.15 -9.71
C VAL A 62 11.78 15.48 -9.79
N ASP A 63 11.71 14.16 -9.61
CA ASP A 63 10.47 13.39 -9.71
C ASP A 63 9.75 13.27 -8.34
N ILE A 64 10.30 13.88 -7.28
CA ILE A 64 9.76 13.85 -5.93
C ILE A 64 8.82 15.05 -5.70
N ILE A 65 7.56 14.76 -5.36
CA ILE A 65 6.56 15.78 -5.05
C ILE A 65 6.63 16.15 -3.56
N PRO A 66 6.96 17.39 -3.19
CA PRO A 66 7.05 17.75 -1.77
C PRO A 66 5.67 17.99 -1.14
N LEU A 67 5.51 17.49 0.08
CA LEU A 67 4.35 17.62 0.93
C LEU A 67 4.69 18.50 2.13
N TYR A 68 4.11 19.69 2.15
CA TYR A 68 4.32 20.71 3.17
C TYR A 68 3.14 20.72 4.14
N LEU A 69 3.44 20.43 5.42
CA LEU A 69 2.46 20.44 6.51
C LEU A 69 2.09 21.87 6.96
N SER A 70 2.93 22.87 6.66
CA SER A 70 2.77 24.27 7.09
C SER A 70 3.49 25.23 6.14
N GLY A 71 3.33 26.55 6.39
CA GLY A 71 3.93 27.63 5.60
C GLY A 71 3.17 27.95 4.30
N ASP A 72 3.71 28.87 3.51
CA ASP A 72 3.03 29.42 2.32
C ASP A 72 2.80 28.39 1.21
N ARG A 73 3.60 27.31 1.20
CA ARG A 73 3.50 26.20 0.24
C ARG A 73 2.68 25.03 0.77
N LYS A 74 1.98 25.18 1.89
CA LYS A 74 1.18 24.11 2.51
C LYS A 74 0.23 23.49 1.48
N ASN A 75 0.35 22.18 1.31
CA ASN A 75 -0.48 21.37 0.42
C ASN A 75 -1.02 20.10 1.10
N VAL A 76 -0.73 19.90 2.38
CA VAL A 76 -1.26 18.81 3.20
C VAL A 76 -2.31 19.37 4.17
N VAL A 77 -3.46 18.70 4.26
CA VAL A 77 -4.48 19.02 5.26
C VAL A 77 -3.94 18.64 6.65
N THR A 78 -4.05 19.56 7.61
CA THR A 78 -3.70 19.33 9.01
C THR A 78 -4.86 19.76 9.89
N THR A 79 -5.08 19.03 10.98
CA THR A 79 -6.11 19.34 11.97
C THR A 79 -5.44 19.73 13.28
N GLU A 80 -5.81 20.89 13.81
CA GLU A 80 -5.40 21.30 15.15
C GLU A 80 -6.42 20.82 16.18
N PHE A 81 -5.90 20.33 17.30
CA PHE A 81 -6.70 19.88 18.43
C PHE A 81 -6.26 20.64 19.68
N SER A 82 -7.21 21.25 20.37
CA SER A 82 -6.96 22.08 21.56
C SER A 82 -6.65 21.24 22.79
N SER A 83 -7.10 19.98 22.82
CA SER A 83 -6.88 19.06 23.93
C SER A 83 -6.94 17.59 23.50
N VAL A 84 -6.46 16.70 24.37
CA VAL A 84 -6.61 15.24 24.19
C VAL A 84 -8.07 14.82 24.19
N LYS A 85 -8.93 15.48 24.98
CA LYS A 85 -10.38 15.21 25.00
C LYS A 85 -11.01 15.47 23.63
N GLU A 86 -10.56 16.49 22.92
CA GLU A 86 -11.04 16.82 21.59
C GLU A 86 -10.62 15.77 20.55
N ILE A 87 -9.40 15.22 20.65
CA ILE A 87 -8.91 14.14 19.77
C ILE A 87 -9.82 12.91 19.82
N TYR A 88 -10.31 12.56 21.02
CA TYR A 88 -11.18 11.40 21.22
C TYR A 88 -12.69 11.74 21.19
N SER A 89 -13.05 12.93 20.70
CA SER A 89 -14.44 13.33 20.52
C SER A 89 -15.00 12.80 19.21
N ALA A 90 -16.20 12.19 19.27
CA ALA A 90 -16.94 11.77 18.09
C ALA A 90 -17.33 12.97 17.20
N GLU A 91 -17.73 14.09 17.83
CA GLU A 91 -18.08 15.34 17.13
C GLU A 91 -16.88 15.85 16.32
N LYS A 92 -15.71 15.94 16.94
CA LYS A 92 -14.51 16.41 16.24
C LYS A 92 -14.10 15.48 15.11
N SER A 93 -14.23 14.17 15.32
CA SER A 93 -13.94 13.18 14.28
C SER A 93 -14.91 13.33 13.09
N ALA A 94 -16.18 13.62 13.36
CA ALA A 94 -17.16 13.89 12.32
C ALA A 94 -16.84 15.17 11.54
N ASP A 95 -16.43 16.26 12.21
CA ASP A 95 -16.03 17.51 11.55
C ASP A 95 -14.82 17.29 10.61
N VAL A 96 -13.85 16.49 11.04
CA VAL A 96 -12.68 16.13 10.23
C VAL A 96 -13.11 15.36 8.98
N GLU A 97 -13.97 14.36 9.13
CA GLU A 97 -14.48 13.57 8.00
C GLU A 97 -15.31 14.42 7.04
N GLU A 98 -16.15 15.33 7.55
CA GLU A 98 -16.93 16.25 6.73
C GLU A 98 -16.03 17.19 5.93
N ASN A 99 -14.97 17.72 6.54
CA ASN A 99 -13.99 18.55 5.85
C ASN A 99 -13.29 17.78 4.73
N LEU A 100 -12.79 16.57 5.01
CA LEU A 100 -12.17 15.71 3.99
C LEU A 100 -13.16 15.41 2.85
N THR A 101 -14.40 15.04 3.17
CA THR A 101 -15.46 14.79 2.19
C THR A 101 -15.77 16.02 1.34
N THR A 102 -15.79 17.21 1.94
CA THR A 102 -16.02 18.47 1.23
C THR A 102 -14.87 18.77 0.25
N ILE A 103 -13.63 18.56 0.67
CA ILE A 103 -12.46 18.71 -0.21
C ILE A 103 -12.51 17.71 -1.37
N LYS A 104 -12.83 16.44 -1.09
CA LYS A 104 -13.01 15.37 -2.09
C LYS A 104 -14.06 15.72 -3.16
N LYS A 105 -15.17 16.38 -2.76
CA LYS A 105 -16.24 16.79 -3.69
C LYS A 105 -15.89 17.98 -4.57
N ASN A 106 -15.09 18.92 -4.04
CA ASN A 106 -14.83 20.21 -4.70
C ASN A 106 -13.68 20.17 -5.71
N LYS A 107 -12.92 19.07 -5.78
CA LYS A 107 -11.74 18.93 -6.64
C LYS A 107 -11.61 17.52 -7.20
N SER A 108 -10.90 17.39 -8.31
CA SER A 108 -10.50 16.10 -8.84
C SER A 108 -9.07 15.78 -8.42
N PHE A 109 -8.88 14.56 -7.91
CA PHE A 109 -7.61 14.08 -7.39
C PHE A 109 -7.15 12.88 -8.23
N SER A 110 -6.05 13.02 -8.95
CA SER A 110 -5.24 11.94 -9.52
C SER A 110 -4.08 11.61 -8.58
N LEU A 111 -3.25 10.62 -8.93
CA LEU A 111 -2.06 10.31 -8.14
C LEU A 111 -1.12 11.52 -8.05
N ASP A 112 -0.94 12.27 -9.14
CA ASP A 112 0.02 13.39 -9.23
C ASP A 112 -0.36 14.58 -8.35
N ASN A 113 -1.64 14.74 -8.06
CA ASN A 113 -2.17 15.82 -7.22
C ASN A 113 -3.02 15.28 -6.07
N ALA A 114 -2.70 14.08 -5.56
CA ALA A 114 -3.49 13.40 -4.54
C ALA A 114 -3.77 14.28 -3.31
N LEU A 115 -4.94 14.08 -2.70
CA LEU A 115 -5.28 14.71 -1.43
C LEU A 115 -4.49 14.02 -0.31
N TRP A 116 -3.67 14.78 0.40
CA TRP A 116 -2.91 14.33 1.55
C TRP A 116 -3.43 14.99 2.83
N ALA A 117 -3.58 14.22 3.90
CA ALA A 117 -3.83 14.76 5.23
C ALA A 117 -2.90 14.10 6.26
N TYR A 118 -2.24 14.90 7.09
CA TYR A 118 -1.34 14.39 8.12
C TYR A 118 -2.09 14.20 9.44
N ASN A 119 -2.09 12.97 9.96
CA ASN A 119 -2.75 12.60 11.22
C ASN A 119 -4.11 13.30 11.41
N PRO A 120 -5.05 13.20 10.44
CA PRO A 120 -6.23 14.06 10.40
C PRO A 120 -7.11 13.94 11.65
N TYR A 121 -7.12 12.76 12.27
CA TYR A 121 -7.87 12.44 13.49
C TYR A 121 -7.07 12.60 14.79
N GLY A 122 -5.80 13.02 14.72
CA GLY A 122 -4.98 13.28 15.91
C GLY A 122 -4.39 12.04 16.61
N THR A 123 -4.85 10.83 16.28
CA THR A 123 -4.53 9.58 17.00
C THR A 123 -3.30 8.81 16.48
N ASN A 124 -2.81 9.08 15.27
CA ASN A 124 -1.65 8.41 14.69
C ASN A 124 -0.69 9.37 13.98
N ARG A 125 0.34 9.82 14.70
CA ARG A 125 1.36 10.77 14.20
C ARG A 125 2.36 10.18 13.20
N ASN A 126 2.42 8.86 13.09
CA ASN A 126 3.31 8.16 12.16
C ASN A 126 2.54 7.64 10.94
N ALA A 127 1.40 8.29 10.64
CA ALA A 127 0.57 7.95 9.51
C ALA A 127 0.09 9.21 8.76
N MET A 128 -0.20 9.01 7.48
CA MET A 128 -0.86 9.98 6.61
C MET A 128 -2.07 9.35 5.96
N TYR A 129 -3.09 10.16 5.73
CA TYR A 129 -4.22 9.84 4.89
C TYR A 129 -3.91 10.26 3.46
N VAL A 130 -4.32 9.44 2.49
CA VAL A 130 -4.22 9.75 1.06
C VAL A 130 -5.53 9.43 0.35
N TYR A 131 -5.91 10.31 -0.58
CA TYR A 131 -7.03 10.12 -1.47
C TYR A 131 -6.73 10.50 -2.92
N PHE A 132 -7.06 9.63 -3.87
CA PHE A 132 -7.01 9.91 -5.30
C PHE A 132 -7.88 8.93 -6.11
N LYS A 133 -8.04 9.21 -7.40
CA LYS A 133 -8.76 8.36 -8.36
C LYS A 133 -7.87 7.93 -9.51
N THR A 134 -8.22 6.78 -10.09
CA THR A 134 -7.61 6.22 -11.29
C THR A 134 -8.68 5.94 -12.34
N ASN A 135 -8.28 5.88 -13.61
CA ASN A 135 -9.22 5.64 -14.72
C ASN A 135 -9.74 4.19 -14.73
N GLY A 136 -8.87 3.23 -14.39
CA GLY A 136 -9.13 1.80 -14.34
C GLY A 136 -9.20 1.27 -12.91
N ARG A 137 -9.75 0.07 -12.72
CA ARG A 137 -9.71 -0.60 -11.41
C ARG A 137 -8.27 -1.04 -11.15
N SER A 138 -7.72 -0.62 -10.02
CA SER A 138 -6.34 -0.86 -9.63
C SER A 138 -6.22 -1.14 -8.14
N TYR A 139 -5.10 -1.71 -7.71
CA TYR A 139 -4.69 -1.75 -6.32
C TYR A 139 -3.39 -0.95 -6.15
N CYS A 140 -3.04 -0.61 -4.91
CA CYS A 140 -1.86 0.20 -4.63
C CYS A 140 -0.90 -0.55 -3.70
N ARG A 141 0.40 -0.47 -3.98
CA ARG A 141 1.46 -0.77 -3.03
C ARG A 141 2.17 0.53 -2.70
N TYR A 142 2.47 0.75 -1.44
CA TYR A 142 3.29 1.88 -1.03
C TYR A 142 4.55 1.42 -0.31
N THR A 143 5.60 2.21 -0.46
CA THR A 143 6.87 2.06 0.25
C THR A 143 7.18 3.36 0.97
N VAL A 144 7.40 3.32 2.28
CA VAL A 144 7.95 4.43 3.06
C VAL A 144 9.44 4.19 3.25
N SER A 145 10.25 5.17 2.86
CA SER A 145 11.70 5.13 2.96
C SER A 145 12.23 6.39 3.64
N VAL A 146 13.40 6.28 4.25
CA VAL A 146 14.18 7.41 4.79
C VAL A 146 15.64 7.24 4.36
N LYS A 147 16.40 8.34 4.31
CA LYS A 147 17.81 8.31 3.87
C LYS A 147 18.73 7.55 4.85
N ASP A 148 18.35 7.38 6.11
CA ASP A 148 19.14 6.58 7.05
C ASP A 148 19.14 5.11 6.62
N SER A 149 20.31 4.62 6.16
CA SER A 149 20.51 3.25 5.71
C SER A 149 20.18 2.20 6.75
N LYS A 150 20.20 2.54 8.05
CA LYS A 150 19.91 1.61 9.16
C LYS A 150 18.42 1.35 9.36
N ILE A 151 17.54 2.19 8.80
CA ILE A 151 16.08 2.07 8.94
C ILE A 151 15.51 1.43 7.68
N PRO A 152 15.13 0.15 7.66
CA PRO A 152 14.69 -0.51 6.43
C PRO A 152 13.46 0.17 5.82
N ASP A 153 13.29 0.04 4.50
CA ASP A 153 12.07 0.52 3.86
C ASP A 153 10.87 -0.31 4.30
N PHE A 154 9.74 0.37 4.48
CA PHE A 154 8.49 -0.23 4.89
C PHE A 154 7.54 -0.30 3.70
N THR A 155 7.22 -1.50 3.22
CA THR A 155 6.35 -1.70 2.05
C THR A 155 5.07 -2.42 2.42
N ARG A 156 3.91 -1.95 1.92
CA ARG A 156 2.60 -2.60 2.10
C ARG A 156 1.70 -2.44 0.89
N THR A 157 0.91 -3.47 0.60
CA THR A 157 -0.27 -3.36 -0.26
C THR A 157 -1.40 -2.69 0.52
N ALA A 158 -1.90 -1.58 -0.01
CA ALA A 158 -3.01 -0.85 0.58
C ALA A 158 -4.32 -1.64 0.42
N ILE A 159 -5.00 -1.85 1.55
CA ILE A 159 -6.24 -2.63 1.59
C ILE A 159 -7.41 -1.71 1.28
N SER A 160 -8.28 -2.14 0.35
CA SER A 160 -9.54 -1.46 0.07
C SER A 160 -10.71 -2.38 0.44
N ASN A 161 -11.89 -1.81 0.67
CA ASN A 161 -13.11 -2.60 0.93
C ASN A 161 -13.69 -3.25 -0.34
N ALA A 162 -13.01 -3.18 -1.49
CA ALA A 162 -13.45 -3.77 -2.74
C ALA A 162 -12.86 -5.17 -2.95
N SER A 163 -13.61 -6.04 -3.64
CA SER A 163 -13.13 -7.38 -4.00
C SER A 163 -11.79 -7.34 -4.74
N GLY A 164 -10.83 -8.14 -4.26
CA GLY A 164 -9.47 -8.22 -4.79
C GLY A 164 -8.63 -6.95 -4.59
N ASN A 165 -9.00 -6.05 -3.68
CA ASN A 165 -8.39 -4.73 -3.49
C ASN A 165 -8.44 -3.79 -4.72
N LEU A 166 -9.19 -4.15 -5.75
CA LEU A 166 -9.28 -3.39 -7.00
C LEU A 166 -10.37 -2.31 -6.90
N THR A 167 -9.97 -1.04 -7.00
CA THR A 167 -10.87 0.12 -6.94
C THR A 167 -10.42 1.21 -7.93
N LYS A 168 -11.33 2.12 -8.26
CA LYS A 168 -11.01 3.38 -8.98
C LYS A 168 -10.84 4.56 -8.04
N GLU A 169 -11.30 4.41 -6.80
CA GLU A 169 -11.26 5.41 -5.74
C GLU A 169 -10.40 4.86 -4.61
N HIS A 170 -9.25 5.48 -4.44
CA HIS A 170 -8.19 5.07 -3.53
C HIS A 170 -8.23 5.97 -2.32
N GLU A 171 -8.55 5.40 -1.15
CA GLU A 171 -8.65 6.10 0.12
C GLU A 171 -8.00 5.23 1.19
N TYR A 172 -6.84 5.66 1.68
CA TYR A 172 -6.00 4.81 2.53
C TYR A 172 -5.36 5.59 3.67
N GLN A 173 -5.02 4.84 4.72
CA GLN A 173 -4.04 5.27 5.72
C GLN A 173 -2.67 4.65 5.37
N ILE A 174 -1.71 5.52 5.08
CA ILE A 174 -0.30 5.19 4.92
C ILE A 174 0.33 5.19 6.30
N ILE A 175 0.83 4.06 6.76
CA ILE A 175 1.56 3.92 8.04
C ILE A 175 3.07 3.73 7.78
N GLY A 176 3.86 3.66 8.84
CA GLY A 176 5.29 3.40 8.76
C GLY A 176 6.15 4.66 8.64
N LEU A 177 5.57 5.85 8.85
CA LEU A 177 6.37 7.09 8.87
C LEU A 177 7.29 7.13 10.09
N VAL A 178 8.51 7.59 9.86
CA VAL A 178 9.56 7.71 10.86
C VAL A 178 9.58 9.14 11.39
N ALA A 179 9.29 9.30 12.69
CA ALA A 179 9.25 10.60 13.33
C ALA A 179 10.64 11.26 13.37
N GLY A 180 10.70 12.55 13.01
CA GLY A 180 11.95 13.32 12.98
C GLY A 180 12.74 13.22 11.68
N GLU A 181 12.30 12.39 10.73
CA GLU A 181 12.95 12.18 9.44
C GLU A 181 12.16 12.83 8.30
N THR A 182 12.86 13.09 7.19
CA THR A 182 12.22 13.26 5.88
C THR A 182 11.83 11.89 5.37
N ASN A 183 10.53 11.65 5.29
CA ASN A 183 9.95 10.41 4.80
C ASN A 183 9.65 10.54 3.32
N TYR A 184 9.97 9.49 2.56
CA TYR A 184 9.69 9.36 1.15
C TYR A 184 8.64 8.27 0.95
N ILE A 185 7.47 8.66 0.47
CA ILE A 185 6.34 7.76 0.25
C ILE A 185 6.25 7.51 -1.25
N THR A 186 6.62 6.31 -1.70
CA THR A 186 6.45 5.87 -3.08
C THR A 186 5.16 5.08 -3.20
N ILE A 187 4.21 5.55 -4.00
CA ILE A 187 2.98 4.82 -4.35
C ILE A 187 3.15 4.21 -5.75
N ARG A 188 3.00 2.90 -5.84
CA ARG A 188 2.92 2.12 -7.08
C ARG A 188 1.50 1.63 -7.29
N VAL A 189 0.93 1.89 -8.46
CA VAL A 189 -0.44 1.52 -8.82
C VAL A 189 -0.40 0.39 -9.85
N TYR A 190 -1.05 -0.72 -9.53
CA TYR A 190 -1.10 -1.91 -10.38
C TYR A 190 -2.52 -2.12 -10.89
N ASN A 191 -2.64 -2.46 -12.17
CA ASN A 191 -3.95 -2.72 -12.79
C ASN A 191 -4.46 -4.14 -12.42
N SER A 192 -5.61 -4.54 -12.96
CA SER A 192 -6.19 -5.87 -12.71
C SER A 192 -5.38 -7.05 -13.23
N ASN A 193 -4.40 -6.79 -14.12
CA ASN A 193 -3.49 -7.80 -14.67
C ASN A 193 -2.16 -7.86 -13.90
N ASP A 194 -2.07 -7.17 -12.76
CA ASP A 194 -0.85 -7.04 -11.97
C ASP A 194 0.28 -6.24 -12.65
N GLU A 195 -0.06 -5.45 -13.66
CA GLU A 195 0.91 -4.63 -14.39
C GLU A 195 1.03 -3.24 -13.74
N LEU A 196 2.26 -2.79 -13.54
CA LEU A 196 2.55 -1.46 -13.02
C LEU A 196 2.03 -0.40 -14.02
N SER A 197 1.07 0.40 -13.57
CA SER A 197 0.39 1.42 -14.38
C SER A 197 0.83 2.84 -14.05
N ALA A 198 1.22 3.11 -12.80
CA ALA A 198 1.74 4.40 -12.38
C ALA A 198 2.66 4.27 -11.16
N THR A 199 3.58 5.22 -11.01
CA THR A 199 4.40 5.37 -9.80
C THR A 199 4.63 6.84 -9.52
N ARG A 200 4.50 7.24 -8.25
CA ARG A 200 4.87 8.57 -7.78
C ARG A 200 5.51 8.52 -6.40
N THR A 201 6.47 9.40 -6.17
CA THR A 201 7.15 9.53 -4.89
C THR A 201 6.89 10.91 -4.30
N PHE A 202 6.52 10.92 -3.03
CA PHE A 202 6.24 12.13 -2.27
C PHE A 202 7.25 12.26 -1.13
N SER A 203 7.63 13.48 -0.77
CA SER A 203 8.49 13.72 0.40
C SER A 203 7.75 14.53 1.46
N VAL A 204 7.87 14.13 2.73
CA VAL A 204 7.23 14.82 3.86
C VAL A 204 8.18 14.86 5.05
N ASN A 205 8.33 16.04 5.66
CA ASN A 205 9.10 16.19 6.89
C ASN A 205 8.20 15.91 8.09
N ILE A 206 8.47 14.84 8.83
CA ILE A 206 7.66 14.44 9.98
C ILE A 206 8.27 14.99 11.27
N PRO A 207 7.48 15.66 12.13
CA PRO A 207 7.98 16.16 13.41
C PRO A 207 8.56 15.05 14.30
N LYS A 208 9.54 15.40 15.13
CA LYS A 208 10.08 14.48 16.14
C LYS A 208 8.98 14.04 17.11
N SER A 209 9.03 12.78 17.53
CA SER A 209 8.13 12.27 18.55
C SER A 209 8.38 12.96 19.89
N ARG A 210 7.31 13.47 20.53
CA ARG A 210 7.37 14.03 21.88
C ARG A 210 7.69 12.98 22.95
N ALA A 211 7.43 11.70 22.66
CA ALA A 211 7.68 10.60 23.58
C ALA A 211 9.16 10.16 23.61
N GLY A 212 10.01 10.68 22.72
CA GLY A 212 11.44 10.32 22.68
C GLY A 212 11.72 8.85 22.32
N ALA A 213 10.72 8.12 21.82
CA ALA A 213 10.88 6.74 21.41
C ALA A 213 11.93 6.62 20.30
N ALA A 214 12.82 5.63 20.41
CA ALA A 214 13.83 5.36 19.41
C ALA A 214 13.16 4.95 18.08
N GLY A 215 13.65 5.49 16.96
CA GLY A 215 13.17 5.13 15.62
C GLY A 215 13.55 3.72 15.18
N THR A 216 14.45 3.05 15.91
CA THR A 216 14.87 1.67 15.67
C THR A 216 14.93 0.88 16.98
N LEU A 217 14.62 -0.41 16.90
CA LEU A 217 14.80 -1.37 17.98
C LEU A 217 16.00 -2.27 17.69
N LYS A 218 16.76 -2.61 18.74
CA LYS A 218 17.82 -3.62 18.63
C LYS A 218 17.17 -5.00 18.49
N ASN A 219 17.49 -5.69 17.40
CA ASN A 219 17.00 -7.03 17.13
C ASN A 219 18.08 -8.08 17.43
N VAL A 220 17.65 -9.27 17.86
CA VAL A 220 18.54 -10.43 18.08
C VAL A 220 17.96 -11.61 17.30
N LYS A 221 18.81 -12.34 16.57
CA LYS A 221 18.40 -13.54 15.84
C LYS A 221 17.96 -14.62 16.83
N GLY A 222 16.67 -14.95 16.81
CA GLY A 222 16.09 -16.00 17.64
C GLY A 222 16.38 -17.41 17.10
N ARG A 223 15.94 -18.44 17.84
CA ARG A 223 16.09 -19.86 17.43
C ARG A 223 15.04 -20.33 16.40
N SER A 224 14.04 -19.50 16.11
CA SER A 224 12.97 -19.83 15.18
C SER A 224 13.50 -19.94 13.76
N LYS A 225 13.09 -20.98 13.04
CA LYS A 225 13.29 -21.12 11.59
C LYS A 225 12.11 -20.58 10.78
N THR A 226 11.06 -20.12 11.46
CA THR A 226 9.88 -19.55 10.82
C THR A 226 10.22 -18.19 10.26
N THR A 227 9.93 -18.01 8.98
CA THR A 227 10.03 -16.73 8.28
C THR A 227 9.15 -15.69 8.97
N ILE A 228 9.74 -14.56 9.38
CA ILE A 228 8.98 -13.44 9.95
C ILE A 228 8.03 -12.90 8.87
N SER A 229 6.76 -12.76 9.21
CA SER A 229 5.72 -12.20 8.34
C SER A 229 5.87 -10.67 8.23
N ASN A 230 4.78 -9.97 7.94
CA ASN A 230 4.69 -8.54 7.69
C ASN A 230 4.83 -7.70 8.99
N GLY A 231 5.55 -8.21 9.99
CA GLY A 231 6.09 -7.53 11.19
C GLY A 231 5.15 -6.68 12.07
N LEU A 232 3.85 -6.61 11.78
CA LEU A 232 2.88 -5.92 12.61
C LEU A 232 2.48 -6.82 13.78
N TYR A 233 3.15 -6.63 14.90
CA TYR A 233 2.77 -7.20 16.18
C TYR A 233 1.88 -6.19 16.91
N VAL A 234 0.59 -6.48 17.02
CA VAL A 234 -0.40 -5.66 17.76
C VAL A 234 -0.53 -6.18 19.18
#